data_AF-A0A1M4ZBG1-F1
#
_entry.id   AF-A0A1M4ZBG1-F1
#
_cell.length_a   1.000
_cell.length_b   1.000
_cell.length_c   1.000
_cell.angle_alpha   90.00
_cell.angle_beta   90.00
_cell.angle_gamma   90.00
#
_symmetry.space_group_name_H-M   'P 1'
#
loop_
_entity.id
_entity.type
_entity.pdbx_description
1 polymer ?
#
loop_
_entity_poly.entity_id
_entity_poly.type
_entity_poly.pdbx_seq_one_letter_code
_entity_poly.pdbx_strand_id
1 'polypeptide(L)'
;MLYIFNALENYLILFLPYLLLEAGYCIFYRRKGIKLTWGFLIGWQLLACLMTAVFSITGAGGINDIGRHADSLIRLEEINLIPLRWGLGSPFGLIMNIILFVPVGIALPVLWKSSHSLKRTVITGFLFSLLIETSQLFNWRATDIDDLLMNTLGAAAGYGIFALCFRKLTLFQMHTQKEEGFSLKYTGLCTILLIFLFYFFLGSPLLSYVWNTIYNIL
;
A
#
# COMPACT_ATOMS: atom_id res chain seq x y z
N MET A 1 -19.23 -1.15 -5.65
CA MET A 1 -19.43 0.32 -5.69
C MET A 1 -19.20 0.94 -4.31
N LEU A 2 -19.83 0.43 -3.25
CA LEU A 2 -19.65 0.92 -1.87
C LEU A 2 -18.18 0.92 -1.38
N TYR A 3 -17.43 -0.16 -1.59
CA TYR A 3 -16.02 -0.24 -1.17
C TYR A 3 -15.11 0.82 -1.79
N ILE A 4 -15.38 1.23 -3.05
CA ILE A 4 -14.58 2.25 -3.74
C ILE A 4 -14.88 3.64 -3.16
N PHE A 5 -16.17 3.92 -2.88
CA PHE A 5 -16.56 5.17 -2.22
C PHE A 5 -15.96 5.27 -0.81
N ASN A 6 -16.06 4.22 0.00
CA ASN A 6 -15.46 4.20 1.34
C ASN A 6 -13.94 4.39 1.29
N ALA A 7 -13.25 3.77 0.32
CA ALA A 7 -11.83 3.97 0.11
C ALA A 7 -11.48 5.43 -0.23
N LEU A 8 -12.29 6.08 -1.06
CA LEU A 8 -12.12 7.48 -1.42
C LEU A 8 -12.38 8.40 -0.23
N GLU A 9 -13.43 8.15 0.55
CA GLU A 9 -13.74 8.88 1.78
C GLU A 9 -12.60 8.76 2.81
N ASN A 10 -12.06 7.55 3.00
CA ASN A 10 -10.89 7.31 3.85
C ASN A 10 -9.68 8.12 3.36
N TYR A 11 -9.43 8.15 2.04
CA TYR A 11 -8.35 8.96 1.49
C TYR A 11 -8.59 10.47 1.72
N LEU A 12 -9.82 10.96 1.54
CA LEU A 12 -10.17 12.36 1.77
C LEU A 12 -9.95 12.78 3.24
N ILE A 13 -10.28 11.91 4.20
CA ILE A 13 -9.98 12.13 5.63
C ILE A 13 -8.47 12.19 5.86
N LEU A 14 -7.70 11.30 5.23
CA LEU A 14 -6.25 11.24 5.37
C LEU A 14 -5.49 12.23 4.48
N PHE A 15 -6.17 13.00 3.63
CA PHE A 15 -5.53 13.86 2.64
C PHE A 15 -4.61 14.91 3.26
N LEU A 16 -5.09 15.65 4.27
CA LEU A 16 -4.29 16.65 4.99
C LEU A 16 -3.09 16.01 5.71
N PRO A 17 -3.24 14.93 6.49
CA PRO A 17 -2.10 14.18 7.03
C PRO A 17 -1.10 13.70 5.97
N TYR A 18 -1.57 13.23 4.80
CA TYR A 18 -0.71 12.82 3.70
C TYR A 18 0.06 14.00 3.10
N LEU A 19 -0.53 15.19 2.98
CA LEU A 19 0.19 16.39 2.55
C LEU A 19 1.32 16.76 3.54
N LEU A 20 1.10 16.60 4.84
CA LEU A 20 2.15 16.83 5.84
C LEU A 20 3.28 15.79 5.73
N LEU A 21 2.92 14.52 5.52
CA LEU A 21 3.87 13.44 5.29
C LEU A 21 4.70 13.68 4.01
N GLU A 22 4.05 14.12 2.93
CA GLU A 22 4.67 14.49 1.66
C GLU A 22 5.60 15.71 1.82
N ALA A 23 5.20 16.72 2.58
CA ALA A 23 6.05 17.87 2.88
C ALA A 23 7.32 17.44 3.63
N GLY A 24 7.20 16.54 4.61
CA GLY A 24 8.34 15.91 5.29
C GLY A 24 9.24 15.13 4.34
N TYR A 25 8.65 14.34 3.45
CA TYR A 25 9.36 13.61 2.39
C TYR A 25 10.14 14.57 1.47
N CYS A 26 9.52 15.69 1.06
CA CYS A 26 10.17 16.73 0.25
C CYS A 26 11.34 17.38 0.98
N ILE A 27 11.19 17.73 2.25
CA ILE A 27 12.26 18.31 3.07
C ILE A 27 13.44 17.34 3.18
N PHE A 28 13.16 16.05 3.43
CA PHE A 28 14.19 15.01 3.50
C PHE A 28 15.00 14.90 2.20
N TYR A 29 14.34 14.84 1.05
CA TYR A 29 15.03 14.76 -0.24
C TYR A 29 15.72 16.06 -0.63
N ARG A 30 15.15 17.22 -0.27
CA ARG A 30 15.80 18.52 -0.46
C ARG A 30 17.10 18.64 0.32
N ARG A 31 17.15 18.13 1.55
CA ARG A 31 18.39 18.04 2.35
C ARG A 31 19.46 17.16 1.69
N LYS A 32 19.05 16.17 0.88
CA LYS A 32 19.95 15.35 0.05
C LYS A 32 20.30 16.00 -1.30
N GLY A 33 19.86 17.23 -1.56
CA GLY A 33 20.09 17.96 -2.81
C GLY A 33 19.21 17.49 -3.97
N ILE A 34 18.12 16.77 -3.69
CA ILE A 34 17.19 16.26 -4.70
C ILE A 34 15.93 17.12 -4.65
N LYS A 35 15.58 17.76 -5.77
CA LYS A 35 14.32 18.50 -5.93
C LYS A 35 13.29 17.60 -6.60
N LEU A 36 12.14 17.42 -5.97
CA LEU A 36 11.02 16.65 -6.51
C LEU A 36 10.19 17.53 -7.45
N THR A 37 9.74 16.98 -8.56
CA THR A 37 8.88 17.67 -9.53
C THR A 37 7.42 17.65 -9.08
N TRP A 38 6.61 18.61 -9.52
CA TRP A 38 5.17 18.59 -9.27
C TRP A 38 4.49 17.32 -9.77
N GLY A 39 4.92 16.80 -10.93
CA GLY A 39 4.45 15.52 -11.44
C GLY A 39 4.70 14.39 -10.45
N PHE A 40 5.90 14.29 -9.88
CA PHE A 40 6.18 13.28 -8.85
C PHE A 40 5.29 13.43 -7.61
N LEU A 41 5.04 14.66 -7.14
CA LEU A 41 4.17 14.91 -5.97
C LEU A 41 2.73 14.46 -6.23
N ILE A 42 2.18 14.81 -7.39
CA ILE A 42 0.85 14.31 -7.80
C ILE A 42 0.86 12.77 -7.83
N GLY A 43 1.90 12.17 -8.40
CA GLY A 43 2.06 10.73 -8.44
C GLY A 43 2.17 10.07 -7.06
N TRP A 44 2.84 10.74 -6.11
CA TRP A 44 2.95 10.31 -4.72
C TRP A 44 1.58 10.32 -4.03
N GLN A 45 0.77 11.35 -4.27
CA GLN A 45 -0.60 11.42 -3.75
C GLN A 45 -1.54 10.38 -4.36
N LEU A 46 -1.39 10.10 -5.66
CA LEU A 46 -2.10 9.00 -6.33
C LEU A 46 -1.72 7.64 -5.73
N LEU A 47 -0.45 7.43 -5.39
CA LEU A 47 -0.02 6.23 -4.68
C LEU A 47 -0.61 6.16 -3.28
N ALA A 48 -0.61 7.27 -2.53
CA ALA A 48 -1.23 7.31 -1.20
C ALA A 48 -2.72 6.94 -1.26
N CYS A 49 -3.47 7.51 -2.21
CA CYS A 49 -4.86 7.15 -2.48
C CYS A 49 -5.03 5.67 -2.83
N LEU A 50 -4.20 5.14 -3.73
CA LEU A 50 -4.20 3.72 -4.08
C LEU A 50 -3.95 2.85 -2.85
N MET A 51 -2.97 3.19 -2.02
CA MET A 51 -2.66 2.44 -0.80
C MET A 51 -3.80 2.49 0.22
N THR A 52 -4.44 3.65 0.41
CA THR A 52 -5.64 3.77 1.26
C THR A 52 -6.77 2.88 0.74
N ALA A 53 -6.95 2.79 -0.58
CA ALA A 53 -7.93 1.88 -1.16
C ALA A 53 -7.58 0.41 -0.90
N VAL A 54 -6.32 0.01 -1.07
CA VAL A 54 -5.85 -1.34 -0.73
C VAL A 54 -6.15 -1.62 0.75
N PHE A 55 -5.72 -0.75 1.68
CA PHE A 55 -5.98 -0.92 3.11
C PHE A 55 -7.45 -1.03 3.47
N SER A 56 -8.30 -0.23 2.82
CA SER A 56 -9.75 -0.23 3.07
C SER A 56 -10.43 -1.51 2.57
N ILE A 57 -10.00 -2.00 1.40
CA ILE A 57 -10.56 -3.20 0.77
C ILE A 57 -10.08 -4.47 1.50
N THR A 58 -8.76 -4.58 1.73
CA THR A 58 -8.18 -5.73 2.45
C THR A 58 -8.40 -5.67 3.95
N GLY A 59 -8.83 -4.51 4.47
CA GLY A 59 -8.99 -4.25 5.91
C GLY A 59 -7.69 -4.46 6.67
N ALA A 60 -6.63 -3.81 6.22
CA ALA A 60 -5.36 -3.79 6.92
C ALA A 60 -5.54 -3.28 8.36
N GLY A 61 -4.95 -3.97 9.33
CA GLY A 61 -5.03 -3.61 10.74
C GLY A 61 -4.22 -2.37 11.09
N GLY A 62 -4.65 -1.67 12.14
CA GLY A 62 -3.92 -0.56 12.75
C GLY A 62 -3.54 -0.82 14.20
N ILE A 63 -2.76 0.10 14.78
CA ILE A 63 -2.38 0.03 16.19
C ILE A 63 -3.58 0.03 17.13
N ASN A 64 -4.67 0.69 16.73
CA ASN A 64 -5.92 0.73 17.49
C ASN A 64 -6.62 -0.62 17.58
N ASP A 65 -6.26 -1.61 16.76
CA ASP A 65 -6.87 -2.95 16.81
C ASP A 65 -6.15 -3.87 17.82
N ILE A 66 -4.90 -3.54 18.18
CA ILE A 66 -4.12 -4.28 19.16
C ILE A 66 -4.81 -4.24 20.53
N GLY A 67 -5.10 -5.42 21.08
CA GLY A 67 -5.66 -5.56 22.42
C GLY A 67 -7.12 -5.14 22.57
N ARG A 68 -7.83 -4.80 21.47
CA ARG A 68 -9.27 -4.49 21.50
C ARG A 68 -10.16 -5.66 21.90
N HIS A 69 -9.63 -6.88 21.87
CA HIS A 69 -10.43 -8.09 21.94
C HIS A 69 -10.04 -9.02 23.09
N ALA A 70 -9.79 -8.46 24.28
CA ALA A 70 -9.70 -9.01 25.65
C ALA A 70 -8.99 -10.36 25.91
N ASP A 71 -9.14 -11.35 25.04
CA ASP A 71 -8.81 -12.77 25.25
C ASP A 71 -7.47 -13.18 24.61
N SER A 72 -6.94 -12.44 23.61
CA SER A 72 -5.59 -12.68 23.05
C SER A 72 -5.06 -11.50 22.23
N LEU A 73 -3.73 -11.32 22.20
CA LEU A 73 -3.06 -10.30 21.37
C LEU A 73 -2.93 -10.72 19.89
N ILE A 74 -2.82 -12.02 19.62
CA ILE A 74 -2.69 -12.62 18.28
C ILE A 74 -3.43 -13.97 18.30
N ARG A 75 -4.25 -14.24 17.28
CA ARG A 75 -4.94 -15.53 17.10
C ARG A 75 -4.24 -16.39 16.05
N LEU A 76 -3.39 -17.30 16.49
CA LEU A 76 -2.64 -18.21 15.61
C LEU A 76 -3.56 -19.16 14.80
N GLU A 77 -4.79 -19.37 15.25
CA GLU A 77 -5.81 -20.22 14.60
C GLU A 77 -6.33 -19.64 13.29
N GLU A 78 -6.19 -18.32 13.10
CA GLU A 78 -6.66 -17.59 11.91
C GLU A 78 -5.57 -17.45 10.84
N ILE A 79 -4.40 -18.08 11.07
CA ILE A 79 -3.30 -18.07 10.11
C ILE A 79 -3.43 -19.29 9.19
N ASN A 80 -3.78 -19.06 7.93
CA ASN A 80 -3.70 -20.07 6.89
C ASN A 80 -2.36 -19.96 6.13
N LEU A 81 -1.41 -20.83 6.48
CA LEU A 81 -0.13 -20.96 5.76
C LEU A 81 -0.13 -22.06 4.69
N ILE A 82 -1.25 -22.75 4.49
CA ILE A 82 -1.36 -23.83 3.51
C ILE A 82 -1.86 -23.24 2.20
N PRO A 83 -1.03 -23.20 1.14
CA PRO A 83 -1.44 -22.67 -0.15
C PRO A 83 -2.63 -23.45 -0.72
N LEU A 84 -3.57 -22.71 -1.31
CA LEU A 84 -4.76 -23.16 -2.02
C LEU A 84 -5.79 -23.89 -1.15
N ARG A 85 -5.62 -23.86 0.18
CA ARG A 85 -6.53 -24.53 1.13
C ARG A 85 -7.94 -23.94 1.06
N TRP A 86 -8.04 -22.62 0.96
CA TRP A 86 -9.31 -21.90 0.87
C TRP A 86 -9.53 -21.32 -0.53
N GLY A 87 -8.46 -20.99 -1.25
CA GLY A 87 -8.52 -20.41 -2.59
C GLY A 87 -9.24 -21.27 -3.64
N LEU A 88 -9.17 -22.60 -3.56
CA LEU A 88 -9.86 -23.50 -4.51
C LEU A 88 -11.39 -23.43 -4.38
N GLY A 89 -11.93 -23.03 -3.22
CA GLY A 89 -13.36 -22.85 -3.00
C GLY A 89 -13.90 -21.49 -3.46
N SER A 90 -13.03 -20.50 -3.67
CA SER A 90 -13.40 -19.14 -4.08
C SER A 90 -12.39 -18.56 -5.09
N PRO A 91 -12.39 -19.03 -6.35
CA PRO A 91 -11.49 -18.52 -7.38
C PRO A 91 -11.70 -17.02 -7.66
N PHE A 92 -12.89 -16.50 -7.37
CA PHE A 92 -13.18 -15.07 -7.49
C PHE A 92 -12.35 -14.23 -6.50
N GLY A 93 -12.17 -14.68 -5.26
CA GLY A 93 -11.36 -13.98 -4.25
C GLY A 93 -9.90 -13.87 -4.69
N LEU A 94 -9.34 -14.96 -5.21
CA LEU A 94 -7.97 -15.00 -5.73
C LEU A 94 -7.75 -13.98 -6.86
N ILE A 95 -8.67 -13.92 -7.82
CA ILE A 95 -8.61 -12.98 -8.94
C ILE A 95 -8.72 -11.54 -8.44
N MET A 96 -9.55 -11.27 -7.44
CA MET A 96 -9.70 -9.92 -6.89
C MET A 96 -8.42 -9.42 -6.21
N ASN A 97 -7.69 -10.29 -5.52
CA ASN A 97 -6.38 -9.96 -4.94
C ASN A 97 -5.32 -9.64 -6.02
N ILE A 98 -5.31 -10.40 -7.13
CA ILE A 98 -4.49 -10.06 -8.31
C ILE A 98 -4.86 -8.66 -8.83
N ILE A 99 -6.14 -8.41 -9.10
CA ILE A 99 -6.63 -7.14 -9.67
C ILE A 99 -6.29 -5.97 -8.75
N LEU A 100 -6.40 -6.15 -7.43
CA LEU A 100 -6.12 -5.11 -6.45
C LEU A 100 -4.64 -4.66 -6.47
N PHE A 101 -3.70 -5.58 -6.72
CA PHE A 101 -2.27 -5.28 -6.73
C PHE A 101 -1.70 -4.91 -8.11
N VAL A 102 -2.46 -5.10 -9.20
CA VAL A 102 -2.06 -4.63 -10.54
C VAL A 102 -1.72 -3.14 -10.56
N PRO A 103 -2.56 -2.23 -10.04
CA PRO A 103 -2.22 -0.80 -9.98
C PRO A 103 -0.96 -0.50 -9.18
N VAL A 104 -0.69 -1.27 -8.11
CA VAL A 104 0.53 -1.12 -7.29
C VAL A 104 1.77 -1.48 -8.13
N GLY A 105 1.70 -2.59 -8.87
CA GLY A 105 2.75 -3.02 -9.80
C GLY A 105 3.03 -2.03 -10.94
N ILE A 106 2.03 -1.26 -11.36
CA ILE A 106 2.19 -0.17 -12.34
C ILE A 106 2.80 1.08 -11.69
N ALA A 107 2.27 1.49 -10.53
CA ALA A 107 2.64 2.75 -9.88
C ALA A 107 4.12 2.80 -9.47
N LEU A 108 4.66 1.69 -8.97
CA LEU A 108 6.06 1.60 -8.52
C LEU A 108 7.07 2.02 -9.61
N PRO A 109 7.11 1.41 -10.81
CA PRO A 109 8.02 1.82 -11.86
C PRO A 109 7.66 3.16 -12.53
N VAL A 110 6.39 3.59 -12.52
CA VAL A 110 6.00 4.92 -13.00
C VAL A 110 6.64 6.03 -12.14
N LEU A 111 6.67 5.84 -10.83
CA LEU A 111 7.22 6.83 -9.89
C LEU A 111 8.75 6.72 -9.75
N TRP A 112 9.30 5.51 -9.77
CA TRP A 112 10.72 5.29 -9.49
C TRP A 112 11.42 4.49 -10.60
N LYS A 113 12.44 5.09 -11.22
CA LYS A 113 13.33 4.40 -12.17
C LYS A 113 14.00 3.17 -11.55
N SER A 114 14.32 3.22 -10.27
CA SER A 114 14.89 2.10 -9.53
C SER A 114 13.94 0.89 -9.46
N SER A 115 12.65 1.06 -9.73
CA SER A 115 11.64 0.00 -9.84
C SER A 115 11.41 -0.49 -11.28
N HIS A 116 12.17 -0.03 -12.29
CA HIS A 116 12.13 -0.58 -13.66
C HIS A 116 12.68 -2.02 -13.77
N SER A 117 12.90 -2.70 -12.64
CA SER A 117 13.28 -4.10 -12.58
C SER A 117 12.08 -4.88 -12.07
N LEU A 118 11.61 -5.86 -12.87
CA LEU A 118 10.53 -6.77 -12.48
C LEU A 118 10.77 -7.34 -11.08
N LYS A 119 11.98 -7.85 -10.82
CA LYS A 119 12.36 -8.40 -9.51
C LYS A 119 12.13 -7.40 -8.38
N ARG A 120 12.51 -6.13 -8.55
CA ARG A 120 12.34 -5.12 -7.49
C ARG A 120 10.88 -4.80 -7.27
N THR A 121 10.10 -4.59 -8.33
CA THR A 121 8.66 -4.33 -8.23
C THR A 121 7.92 -5.48 -7.57
N VAL A 122 8.22 -6.72 -7.97
CA VAL A 122 7.61 -7.92 -7.37
C VAL A 122 8.01 -8.08 -5.90
N ILE A 123 9.27 -7.88 -5.54
CA ILE A 123 9.70 -7.92 -4.13
C ILE A 123 9.01 -6.82 -3.32
N THR A 124 8.91 -5.59 -3.84
CA THR A 124 8.20 -4.52 -3.15
C THR A 124 6.71 -4.83 -2.99
N GLY A 125 6.05 -5.38 -4.02
CA GLY A 125 4.66 -5.83 -3.94
C GLY A 125 4.45 -6.98 -2.94
N PHE A 126 5.33 -7.97 -2.96
CA PHE A 126 5.34 -9.07 -1.98
C PHE A 126 5.49 -8.56 -0.55
N LEU A 127 6.50 -7.72 -0.28
CA LEU A 127 6.71 -7.14 1.05
C LEU A 127 5.54 -6.27 1.48
N PHE A 128 4.94 -5.52 0.55
CA PHE A 128 3.74 -4.74 0.83
C PHE A 128 2.55 -5.61 1.24
N SER A 129 2.28 -6.68 0.49
CA SER A 129 1.22 -7.62 0.83
C SER A 129 1.51 -8.31 2.17
N LEU A 130 2.77 -8.68 2.44
CA LEU A 130 3.14 -9.28 3.71
C LEU A 130 2.88 -8.32 4.90
N LEU A 131 3.12 -7.02 4.74
CA LEU A 131 2.78 -6.02 5.78
C LEU A 131 1.27 -5.97 6.04
N ILE A 132 0.45 -6.06 5.01
CA ILE A 132 -1.02 -6.11 5.14
C ILE A 132 -1.44 -7.38 5.88
N GLU A 133 -1.00 -8.55 5.41
CA GLU A 133 -1.31 -9.84 6.02
C GLU A 133 -0.90 -9.90 7.50
N THR A 134 0.32 -9.44 7.81
CA THR A 134 0.79 -9.39 9.21
C THR A 134 0.02 -8.38 10.06
N SER A 135 -0.48 -7.28 9.48
CA SER A 135 -1.32 -6.33 10.21
C SER A 135 -2.70 -6.88 10.57
N GLN A 136 -3.24 -7.79 9.76
CA GLN A 136 -4.56 -8.38 9.96
C GLN A 136 -4.60 -9.32 11.19
N LEU A 137 -3.44 -9.84 11.61
CA LEU A 137 -3.29 -10.57 12.86
C LEU A 137 -3.80 -9.79 14.09
N PHE A 138 -3.85 -8.46 14.00
CA PHE A 138 -4.32 -7.59 15.08
C PHE A 138 -5.83 -7.30 15.03
N ASN A 139 -6.53 -7.54 13.91
CA ASN A 139 -7.93 -7.12 13.70
C ASN A 139 -8.90 -8.25 13.34
N TRP A 140 -8.59 -9.50 13.71
CA TRP A 140 -9.46 -10.68 13.57
C TRP A 140 -9.84 -11.02 12.12
N ARG A 141 -9.01 -10.58 11.16
CA ARG A 141 -9.05 -11.10 9.80
C ARG A 141 -8.09 -12.26 9.68
N ALA A 142 -8.53 -13.30 8.98
CA ALA A 142 -7.67 -14.43 8.68
C ALA A 142 -6.55 -13.98 7.73
N THR A 143 -5.31 -14.27 8.13
CA THR A 143 -4.14 -14.10 7.27
C THR A 143 -4.04 -15.29 6.35
N ASP A 144 -4.00 -15.07 5.03
CA ASP A 144 -4.00 -16.13 4.04
C ASP A 144 -2.77 -16.04 3.12
N ILE A 145 -2.01 -17.14 3.07
CA ILE A 145 -0.88 -17.26 2.12
C ILE A 145 -1.35 -17.16 0.67
N ASP A 146 -2.60 -17.52 0.38
CA ASP A 146 -3.19 -17.35 -0.95
C ASP A 146 -3.29 -15.87 -1.33
N ASP A 147 -3.68 -15.00 -0.40
CA ASP A 147 -3.78 -13.55 -0.62
C ASP A 147 -2.40 -12.95 -0.89
N LEU A 148 -1.38 -13.36 -0.12
CA LEU A 148 0.01 -12.98 -0.35
C LEU A 148 0.51 -13.39 -1.75
N LEU A 149 0.22 -14.62 -2.17
CA LEU A 149 0.61 -15.13 -3.49
C LEU A 149 -0.10 -14.38 -4.62
N MET A 150 -1.41 -14.21 -4.50
CA MET A 150 -2.23 -13.52 -5.51
C MET A 150 -1.87 -12.04 -5.64
N ASN A 151 -1.65 -11.34 -4.53
CA ASN A 151 -1.19 -9.95 -4.53
C ASN A 151 0.20 -9.83 -5.18
N THR A 152 1.10 -10.79 -4.93
CA THR A 152 2.43 -10.84 -5.56
C THR A 152 2.33 -11.04 -7.07
N LEU A 153 1.43 -11.92 -7.53
CA LEU A 153 1.12 -12.10 -8.95
C LEU A 153 0.50 -10.83 -9.56
N GLY A 154 -0.38 -10.15 -8.84
CA GLY A 154 -0.91 -8.84 -9.22
C GLY A 154 0.18 -7.80 -9.45
N ALA A 155 1.15 -7.70 -8.55
CA ALA A 155 2.30 -6.80 -8.72
C ALA A 155 3.15 -7.16 -9.95
N ALA A 156 3.36 -8.46 -10.23
CA ALA A 156 4.06 -8.92 -11.42
C ALA A 156 3.30 -8.57 -12.72
N ALA A 157 1.99 -8.81 -12.74
CA ALA A 157 1.12 -8.48 -13.86
C ALA A 157 1.08 -6.96 -14.11
N GLY A 158 0.95 -6.16 -13.04
CA GLY A 158 1.03 -4.71 -13.10
C GLY A 158 2.34 -4.20 -13.69
N TYR A 159 3.47 -4.81 -13.31
CA TYR A 159 4.76 -4.49 -13.93
C TYR A 159 4.76 -4.82 -15.43
N GLY A 160 4.19 -5.97 -15.83
CA GLY A 160 4.04 -6.33 -17.24
C GLY A 160 3.28 -5.27 -18.03
N ILE A 161 2.16 -4.80 -17.49
CA ILE A 161 1.36 -3.71 -18.08
C ILE A 161 2.18 -2.42 -18.14
N PHE A 162 2.92 -2.07 -17.08
CA PHE A 162 3.84 -0.94 -17.11
C PHE A 162 4.85 -1.05 -18.27
N ALA A 163 5.50 -2.21 -18.40
CA ALA A 163 6.55 -2.42 -19.39
C ALA A 163 6.03 -2.27 -20.82
N LEU A 164 4.77 -2.67 -21.08
CA LEU A 164 4.11 -2.61 -22.38
C LEU A 164 3.52 -1.22 -22.67
N CYS A 165 2.84 -0.60 -21.70
CA CYS A 165 1.98 0.56 -21.95
C CYS A 165 2.51 1.87 -21.34
N PHE A 166 3.22 1.82 -20.21
CA PHE A 166 3.55 3.00 -19.42
C PHE A 166 5.06 3.28 -19.32
N ARG A 167 5.92 2.46 -19.92
CA ARG A 167 7.38 2.62 -19.85
C ARG A 167 7.89 3.98 -20.35
N LYS A 168 7.16 4.62 -21.26
CA LYS A 168 7.49 5.96 -21.79
C LYS A 168 6.91 7.10 -20.95
N LEU A 169 6.05 6.80 -19.97
CA LEU A 169 5.46 7.79 -19.07
C LEU A 169 6.49 8.23 -18.03
N THR A 170 7.10 9.39 -18.24
CA THR A 170 8.11 9.96 -17.33
C THR A 170 7.59 11.14 -16.51
N LEU A 171 6.35 11.59 -16.75
CA LEU A 171 5.76 12.78 -16.11
C LEU A 171 5.79 12.70 -14.58
N PHE A 172 5.43 11.54 -14.02
CA PHE A 172 5.37 11.30 -12.58
C PHE A 172 6.71 10.81 -12.00
N GLN A 173 7.71 10.62 -12.84
CA GLN A 173 8.92 9.93 -12.46
C GLN A 173 9.82 10.82 -11.60
N MET A 174 10.40 10.24 -10.55
CA MET A 174 11.41 10.90 -9.74
C MET A 174 12.68 11.10 -10.57
N HIS A 175 13.05 12.36 -10.77
CA HIS A 175 14.28 12.73 -11.46
C HIS A 175 15.38 13.04 -10.43
N THR A 176 16.48 12.29 -10.49
CA THR A 176 17.68 12.55 -9.69
C THR A 176 18.85 12.86 -10.62
N GLN A 177 19.60 13.92 -10.30
CA GLN A 177 20.88 14.24 -10.96
C GLN A 177 22.07 13.52 -10.31
N LYS A 178 21.88 12.94 -9.12
CA LYS A 178 22.90 12.15 -8.41
C LYS A 178 22.83 10.68 -8.83
N GLU A 179 23.98 10.02 -8.88
CA GLU A 179 24.08 8.57 -9.07
C GLU A 179 23.22 7.80 -8.05
N GLU A 180 22.73 6.64 -8.46
CA GLU A 180 21.89 5.77 -7.62
C GLU A 180 22.67 5.18 -6.43
N GLY A 181 22.77 5.96 -5.35
CA GLY A 181 23.20 5.43 -4.04
C GLY A 181 22.16 4.47 -3.44
N PHE A 182 22.54 3.75 -2.39
CA PHE A 182 21.68 2.75 -1.71
C PHE A 182 20.27 3.28 -1.38
N SER A 183 20.18 4.50 -0.86
CA SER A 183 18.90 5.14 -0.50
C SER A 183 17.97 5.39 -1.69
N LEU A 184 18.51 5.62 -2.89
CA LEU A 184 17.74 5.84 -4.13
C LEU A 184 17.28 4.53 -4.76
N LYS A 185 18.08 3.47 -4.59
CA LYS A 185 17.79 2.13 -5.10
C LYS A 185 16.52 1.52 -4.49
N TYR A 186 16.24 1.82 -3.22
CA TYR A 186 15.10 1.27 -2.48
C TYR A 186 14.02 2.30 -2.15
N THR A 187 14.02 3.47 -2.80
CA THR A 187 13.08 4.55 -2.48
C THR A 187 11.63 4.13 -2.58
N GLY A 188 11.23 3.39 -3.62
CA GLY A 188 9.85 2.91 -3.75
C GLY A 188 9.41 2.06 -2.55
N LEU A 189 10.24 1.08 -2.16
CA LEU A 189 9.99 0.25 -0.97
C LEU A 189 9.93 1.09 0.32
N CYS A 190 10.87 2.02 0.52
CA CYS A 190 10.85 2.91 1.68
C CYS A 190 9.59 3.79 1.72
N THR A 191 9.09 4.24 0.57
CA THR A 191 7.85 5.02 0.48
C THR A 191 6.63 4.18 0.84
N ILE A 192 6.53 2.94 0.34
CA ILE A 192 5.47 2.01 0.74
C ILE A 192 5.51 1.77 2.25
N LEU A 193 6.69 1.50 2.81
CA LEU A 193 6.87 1.32 4.25
C LEU A 193 6.46 2.57 5.03
N LEU A 194 6.83 3.77 4.55
CA LEU A 194 6.49 5.03 5.19
C LEU A 194 4.96 5.24 5.25
N ILE A 195 4.27 5.03 4.12
CA ILE A 195 2.80 5.19 4.05
C ILE A 195 2.09 4.14 4.90
N PHE A 196 2.57 2.89 4.89
CA PHE A 196 2.03 1.83 5.72
C PHE A 196 2.21 2.13 7.21
N LEU A 197 3.41 2.53 7.66
CA LEU A 197 3.67 2.88 9.05
C LEU A 197 2.82 4.08 9.49
N PHE A 198 2.72 5.10 8.64
CA PHE A 198 1.81 6.22 8.89
C PHE A 198 0.36 5.73 9.06
N TYR A 199 -0.14 4.89 8.16
CA TYR A 199 -1.48 4.32 8.26
C TYR A 199 -1.63 3.53 9.57
N PHE A 200 -0.70 2.62 9.86
CA PHE A 200 -0.77 1.73 11.02
C PHE A 200 -0.84 2.50 12.34
N PHE A 201 0.04 3.50 12.52
CA PHE A 201 0.18 4.21 13.79
C PHE A 201 -0.76 5.42 13.94
N LEU A 202 -1.09 6.10 12.85
CA LEU A 202 -1.86 7.36 12.88
C LEU A 202 -3.12 7.31 12.02
N GLY A 203 -3.03 6.77 10.81
CA GLY A 203 -4.15 6.74 9.87
C GLY A 203 -5.34 5.92 10.36
N SER A 204 -5.12 4.68 10.79
CA SER A 204 -6.18 3.78 11.27
C SER A 204 -6.87 4.28 12.54
N PRO A 205 -6.14 4.80 13.57
CA PRO A 205 -6.78 5.45 14.71
C PRO A 205 -7.60 6.69 14.32
N LEU A 206 -7.08 7.52 13.41
CA LEU A 206 -7.77 8.73 12.95
C LEU A 206 -9.06 8.37 12.19
N LEU A 207 -8.99 7.42 11.26
CA LEU A 207 -10.16 6.92 10.55
C LEU A 207 -11.20 6.35 11.53
N SER A 208 -10.78 5.53 12.49
CA SER A 208 -11.67 4.99 13.52
C SER A 208 -12.37 6.10 14.31
N TYR A 209 -11.64 7.14 14.71
CA TYR A 209 -12.19 8.27 15.45
C TYR A 209 -13.22 9.06 14.63
N VAL A 210 -12.89 9.40 13.39
CA VAL A 210 -13.78 10.14 12.49
C VAL A 210 -15.05 9.34 12.20
N TRP A 211 -14.91 8.06 11.83
CA TRP A 211 -16.06 7.20 11.55
C TRP A 211 -16.95 7.02 12.78
N ASN A 212 -16.38 6.73 13.95
CA ASN A 212 -17.17 6.62 15.18
C ASN A 212 -17.92 7.93 15.49
N THR A 213 -17.32 9.08 15.22
CA THR A 213 -17.98 10.38 15.44
C THR A 213 -19.15 10.57 14.46
N ILE A 214 -18.95 10.27 13.17
CA ILE A 214 -20.01 10.38 12.15
C ILE A 214 -21.17 9.44 12.48
N TYR A 215 -20.89 8.17 12.78
CA TYR A 215 -21.92 7.16 13.09
C TYR A 215 -22.67 7.41 14.40
N ASN A 216 -22.07 8.09 15.38
CA ASN A 216 -22.75 8.43 16.63
C ASN A 216 -23.60 9.71 16.53
N ILE A 217 -23.47 10.49 15.44
CA ILE A 217 -24.21 11.73 15.21
C ILE A 217 -25.41 11.52 14.26
N LEU A 218 -25.36 10.48 13.42
CA LEU A 218 -26.42 10.06 12.49
C LEU A 218 -27.38 9.05 13.14
#